data_AF-A0A3C0N7F1-F1
#
_entry.id   AF-A0A3C0N7F1-F1
#
_cell.length_a   1.000
_cell.length_b   1.000
_cell.length_c   1.000
_cell.angle_alpha   90.00
_cell.angle_beta   90.00
_cell.angle_gamma   90.00
#
_symmetry.space_group_name_H-M   'P 1'
#
loop_
_entity.id
_entity.type
_entity.pdbx_description
1 polymer ?
#
loop_
_entity_poly.entity_id
_entity_poly.type
_entity_poly.pdbx_seq_one_letter_code
_entity_poly.pdbx_strand_id
1 'polypeptide(L)'
;MPAAEWIRCDWQQAKVHLHPQLKTLDVNKELLRCITQLNPFEISQQLPIDGRQVVVNSTMAACLLPLWEGPQSVQYLADRWLKLRPLHPVTLEPVTEKKAFDEVKDLLKELEALVYVLLER
;
A
#
# COMPACT_ATOMS: atom_id res chain seq x y z
N MET A 1 3.49 -6.61 19.10
CA MET A 1 2.46 -5.58 19.31
C MET A 1 1.75 -5.36 17.99
N PRO A 2 0.41 -5.43 17.92
CA PRO A 2 -0.34 -5.18 16.68
C PRO A 2 -0.01 -3.78 16.12
N ALA A 3 0.02 -3.60 14.79
CA ALA A 3 0.33 -2.30 14.18
C ALA A 3 -0.56 -1.15 14.66
N ALA A 4 -1.78 -1.47 15.11
CA ALA A 4 -2.72 -0.54 15.73
C ALA A 4 -2.15 0.19 16.96
N GLU A 5 -1.24 -0.42 17.71
CA GLU A 5 -0.68 0.12 18.97
C GLU A 5 0.69 0.80 18.79
N TRP A 6 1.18 0.89 17.55
CA TRP A 6 2.53 1.38 17.25
C TRP A 6 2.65 2.90 17.36
N ILE A 7 3.74 3.37 17.97
CA ILE A 7 4.10 4.79 17.98
C ILE A 7 4.82 5.19 16.70
N ARG A 8 4.98 6.50 16.45
CA ARG A 8 5.60 7.02 15.21
C ARG A 8 6.99 6.40 14.93
N CYS A 9 7.81 6.24 15.96
CA CYS A 9 9.16 5.67 15.81
C CYS A 9 9.13 4.21 15.33
N ASP A 10 8.17 3.41 15.81
CA ASP A 10 7.99 2.03 15.35
C ASP A 10 7.69 2.01 13.84
N TRP A 11 6.77 2.87 13.40
CA TRP A 11 6.40 2.98 11.98
C TRP A 11 7.55 3.44 11.07
N GLN A 12 8.46 4.26 11.58
CA GLN A 12 9.61 4.73 10.82
C GLN A 12 10.67 3.64 10.59
N GLN A 13 10.76 2.67 11.52
CA GLN A 13 11.69 1.55 11.43
C GLN A 13 11.08 0.35 10.70
N ALA A 14 9.74 0.30 10.64
CA ALA A 14 9.02 -0.83 10.11
C ALA A 14 9.26 -1.10 8.62
N LYS A 15 9.30 -2.39 8.30
CA LYS A 15 9.28 -2.94 6.95
C LYS A 15 7.90 -3.52 6.63
N VAL A 16 7.46 -3.24 5.42
CA VAL A 16 6.25 -3.78 4.83
C VAL A 16 6.63 -4.91 3.90
N HIS A 17 6.01 -6.06 4.09
CA HIS A 17 6.17 -7.23 3.24
C HIS A 17 4.85 -7.54 2.56
N LEU A 18 4.86 -7.81 1.25
CA LEU A 18 3.68 -8.33 0.57
C LEU A 18 3.48 -9.82 0.87
N HIS A 19 2.22 -10.25 0.97
CA HIS A 19 1.88 -11.66 1.06
C HIS A 19 2.56 -12.49 -0.05
N PRO A 20 3.25 -13.60 0.26
CA PRO A 20 4.05 -14.34 -0.72
C PRO A 20 3.27 -14.83 -1.95
N GLN A 21 1.99 -15.20 -1.78
CA GLN A 21 1.15 -15.67 -2.88
C GLN A 21 0.79 -14.57 -3.91
N LEU A 22 0.98 -13.30 -3.56
CA LEU A 22 0.80 -12.19 -4.50
C LEU A 22 2.06 -11.90 -5.33
N LYS A 23 3.22 -12.44 -4.96
CA LYS A 23 4.51 -12.20 -5.65
C LYS A 23 4.68 -13.01 -6.94
N THR A 24 3.60 -13.42 -7.58
CA THR A 24 3.65 -14.14 -8.85
C THR A 24 3.81 -13.16 -10.02
N LEU A 25 4.37 -13.64 -11.13
CA LEU A 25 4.54 -12.84 -12.34
C LEU A 25 3.19 -12.38 -12.92
N ASP A 26 2.16 -13.21 -12.84
CA ASP A 26 0.85 -12.89 -13.41
C ASP A 26 0.14 -11.80 -12.60
N VAL A 27 0.21 -11.88 -11.27
CA VAL A 27 -0.32 -10.83 -10.39
C VAL A 27 0.42 -9.51 -10.61
N ASN A 28 1.75 -9.53 -10.79
CA ASN A 28 2.53 -8.33 -11.09
C ASN A 28 2.10 -7.70 -12.44
N LYS A 29 1.94 -8.51 -13.50
CA LYS A 29 1.46 -8.02 -14.80
C LYS A 29 0.08 -7.38 -14.69
N GLU A 30 -0.82 -8.00 -13.93
CA GLU A 30 -2.16 -7.46 -13.71
C GLU A 30 -2.14 -6.15 -12.92
N LEU A 31 -1.32 -6.08 -11.85
CA LEU A 31 -1.09 -4.85 -11.10
C LEU A 31 -0.60 -3.72 -12.02
N LEU A 32 0.43 -3.97 -12.84
CA LEU A 32 0.98 -3.00 -13.78
C LEU A 32 -0.05 -2.56 -14.83
N ARG A 33 -0.87 -3.49 -15.33
CA ARG A 33 -1.98 -3.17 -16.24
C ARG A 33 -2.99 -2.23 -15.57
N CYS A 34 -3.43 -2.54 -14.36
CA CYS A 34 -4.37 -1.70 -13.60
C CYS A 34 -3.80 -0.30 -13.35
N ILE A 35 -2.54 -0.20 -12.92
CA ILE A 35 -1.88 1.09 -12.69
C ILE A 35 -1.82 1.92 -13.98
N THR A 36 -1.37 1.31 -15.08
CA THR A 36 -1.20 2.00 -16.38
C THR A 36 -2.52 2.48 -16.95
N GLN A 37 -3.59 1.72 -16.77
CA GLN A 37 -4.93 2.04 -17.25
C GLN A 37 -5.77 2.84 -16.26
N LEU A 38 -5.20 3.19 -15.10
CA LEU A 38 -5.88 3.85 -13.98
C LEU A 38 -7.11 3.09 -13.46
N ASN A 39 -7.14 1.76 -13.66
CA ASN A 39 -8.21 0.90 -13.19
C ASN A 39 -8.00 0.47 -11.73
N PRO A 40 -9.07 0.18 -10.99
CA PRO A 40 -8.96 -0.46 -9.69
C PRO A 40 -8.27 -1.83 -9.80
N PHE A 41 -7.50 -2.19 -8.77
CA PHE A 41 -6.88 -3.50 -8.64
C PHE A 41 -7.63 -4.30 -7.58
N GLU A 42 -8.31 -5.35 -8.01
CA GLU A 42 -9.07 -6.24 -7.13
C GLU A 42 -8.14 -7.28 -6.48
N ILE A 43 -7.43 -6.86 -5.43
CA ILE A 43 -6.45 -7.72 -4.75
C ILE A 43 -7.08 -9.01 -4.20
N SER A 44 -8.36 -8.98 -3.83
CA SER A 44 -9.10 -10.17 -3.39
C SER A 44 -9.36 -11.20 -4.48
N GLN A 45 -9.38 -10.79 -5.76
CA GLN A 45 -9.45 -11.75 -6.87
C GLN A 45 -8.10 -12.46 -7.09
N GLN A 46 -7.00 -11.77 -6.80
CA GLN A 46 -5.65 -12.32 -6.93
C GLN A 46 -5.31 -13.25 -5.77
N LEU A 47 -5.84 -12.94 -4.58
CA LEU A 47 -5.71 -13.77 -3.38
C LEU A 47 -7.01 -13.74 -2.56
N PRO A 48 -7.90 -14.73 -2.73
CA PRO A 48 -9.13 -14.85 -1.95
C PRO A 48 -8.83 -15.42 -0.56
N ILE A 49 -8.94 -14.60 0.49
CA ILE A 49 -8.61 -15.00 1.88
C ILE A 49 -9.88 -15.35 2.66
N ASP A 50 -10.86 -14.45 2.68
CA ASP A 50 -12.10 -14.57 3.47
C ASP A 50 -13.38 -14.33 2.65
N GLY A 51 -13.25 -14.29 1.32
CA GLY A 51 -14.36 -14.05 0.39
C GLY A 51 -14.84 -12.59 0.33
N ARG A 52 -14.24 -11.66 1.09
CA ARG A 52 -14.55 -10.24 0.96
C ARG A 52 -13.95 -9.67 -0.32
N GLN A 53 -14.69 -8.75 -0.94
CA GLN A 53 -14.16 -7.97 -2.04
C GLN A 53 -13.29 -6.84 -1.50
N VAL A 54 -12.02 -6.86 -1.89
CA VAL A 54 -11.03 -5.87 -1.51
C VAL A 54 -10.45 -5.30 -2.79
N VAL A 55 -10.64 -4.00 -2.95
CA VAL A 55 -10.25 -3.27 -4.15
C VAL A 55 -9.38 -2.09 -3.72
N VAL A 56 -8.18 -2.00 -4.31
CA VAL A 56 -7.32 -0.83 -4.14
C VAL A 56 -7.38 0.01 -5.41
N ASN A 57 -7.48 1.33 -5.27
CA ASN A 57 -7.44 2.20 -6.44
C ASN A 57 -6.04 2.18 -7.09
N SER A 58 -5.94 2.64 -8.34
CA SER A 58 -4.70 2.62 -9.11
C SER A 58 -3.54 3.38 -8.45
N THR A 59 -3.82 4.48 -7.73
CA THR A 59 -2.80 5.24 -7.00
C THR A 59 -2.25 4.45 -5.80
N MET A 60 -3.11 3.79 -5.05
CA MET A 60 -2.73 2.89 -3.94
C MET A 60 -1.95 1.69 -4.46
N ALA A 61 -2.41 1.07 -5.55
CA ALA A 61 -1.69 -0.01 -6.21
C ALA A 61 -0.30 0.44 -6.68
N ALA A 62 -0.19 1.63 -7.27
CA ALA A 62 1.08 2.22 -7.69
C ALA A 62 2.02 2.52 -6.51
N CYS A 63 1.48 2.89 -5.35
CA CYS A 63 2.25 3.07 -4.10
C CYS A 63 2.85 1.74 -3.63
N LEU A 64 2.06 0.66 -3.65
CA LEU A 64 2.45 -0.69 -3.19
C LEU A 64 3.35 -1.44 -4.17
N LEU A 65 3.41 -1.03 -5.44
CA LEU A 65 4.19 -1.69 -6.51
C LEU A 65 5.60 -2.15 -6.10
N PRO A 66 6.42 -1.33 -5.38
CA PRO A 66 7.78 -1.75 -5.03
C PRO A 66 7.86 -2.96 -4.08
N LEU A 67 6.75 -3.39 -3.47
CA LEU A 67 6.68 -4.57 -2.61
C LEU A 67 6.81 -5.89 -3.39
N TRP A 68 6.62 -5.88 -4.71
CA TRP A 68 6.87 -7.03 -5.58
C TRP A 68 8.37 -7.30 -5.78
N GLU A 69 9.21 -6.28 -5.67
CA GLU A 69 10.68 -6.40 -5.77
C GLU A 69 11.32 -6.76 -4.43
N GLY A 70 10.64 -6.47 -3.32
CA GLY A 70 11.12 -6.78 -1.98
C GLY A 70 10.46 -5.94 -0.90
N PRO A 71 10.76 -6.20 0.38
CA PRO A 71 10.21 -5.45 1.50
C PRO A 71 10.63 -3.98 1.45
N GLN A 72 9.74 -3.07 1.82
CA GLN A 72 10.00 -1.63 1.78
C GLN A 72 9.75 -0.98 3.13
N SER A 73 10.44 0.12 3.41
CA SER A 73 10.10 0.93 4.59
C SER A 73 8.79 1.68 4.35
N VAL A 74 8.07 1.95 5.44
CA VAL A 74 6.85 2.76 5.40
C VAL A 74 7.15 4.17 4.87
N GLN A 75 8.32 4.72 5.23
CA GLN A 75 8.77 6.01 4.74
C GLN A 75 8.94 6.02 3.21
N TYR A 76 9.55 4.99 2.63
CA TYR A 76 9.73 4.90 1.18
C TYR A 76 8.39 4.89 0.43
N LEU A 77 7.39 4.16 0.97
CA LEU A 77 6.04 4.14 0.42
C LEU A 77 5.36 5.51 0.56
N ALA A 78 5.54 6.21 1.68
CA ALA A 78 5.03 7.57 1.89
C ALA A 78 5.64 8.60 0.93
N ASP A 79 6.95 8.55 0.71
CA ASP A 79 7.65 9.43 -0.24
C ASP A 79 7.16 9.17 -1.68
N ARG A 80 6.90 7.90 -2.01
CA ARG A 80 6.32 7.51 -3.29
C ARG A 80 4.87 7.99 -3.42
N TRP A 81 4.07 7.85 -2.36
CA TRP A 81 2.69 8.34 -2.33
C TRP A 81 2.61 9.84 -2.60
N LEU A 82 3.50 10.62 -1.97
CA LEU A 82 3.56 12.07 -2.16
C LEU A 82 3.89 12.46 -3.61
N LYS A 83 4.75 11.70 -4.31
CA LYS A 83 5.03 11.91 -5.74
C LYS A 83 3.84 11.59 -6.64
N LEU A 84 3.05 10.57 -6.27
CA LEU A 84 1.87 10.15 -7.03
C LEU A 84 0.67 11.09 -6.81
N ARG A 85 0.55 11.66 -5.60
CA ARG A 85 -0.55 12.53 -5.19
C ARG A 85 0.00 13.76 -4.45
N PRO A 86 0.62 14.71 -5.17
CA PRO A 86 1.24 15.88 -4.55
C PRO A 86 0.22 16.89 -4.04
N LEU A 87 -1.01 16.89 -4.55
CA LEU A 87 -2.06 17.84 -4.21
C LEU A 87 -3.28 17.12 -3.60
N HIS A 88 -3.92 17.78 -2.65
CA HIS A 88 -5.19 17.34 -2.10
C HIS A 88 -6.29 17.46 -3.18
N PRO A 89 -7.09 16.42 -3.45
CA PRO A 89 -7.97 16.39 -4.62
C PRO A 89 -9.14 17.37 -4.56
N VAL A 90 -9.48 17.87 -3.37
CA VAL A 90 -10.58 18.83 -3.19
C VAL A 90 -10.09 20.28 -3.14
N THR A 91 -8.97 20.53 -2.44
CA THR A 91 -8.47 21.90 -2.20
C THR A 91 -7.37 22.31 -3.16
N LEU A 92 -6.75 21.34 -3.84
CA LEU A 92 -5.55 21.49 -4.68
C LEU A 92 -4.34 22.04 -3.94
N GLU A 93 -4.37 22.05 -2.60
CA GLU A 93 -3.22 22.42 -1.78
C GLU A 93 -2.21 21.28 -1.71
N PRO A 94 -0.90 21.58 -1.56
CA PRO A 94 0.12 20.56 -1.40
C PRO A 94 -0.14 19.63 -0.21
N VAL A 95 -0.01 18.32 -0.45
CA VAL A 95 -0.03 17.30 0.60
C VAL A 95 1.29 17.38 1.38
N THR A 96 1.22 17.37 2.71
CA THR A 96 2.43 17.35 3.55
C THR A 96 2.99 15.94 3.68
N GLU A 97 4.29 15.81 3.92
CA GLU A 97 4.93 14.51 4.21
C GLU A 97 4.25 13.77 5.36
N LYS A 98 3.89 14.50 6.43
CA LYS A 98 3.16 13.94 7.58
C LYS A 98 1.82 13.34 7.13
N LYS A 99 1.06 14.07 6.31
CA LYS A 99 -0.24 13.60 5.82
C LYS A 99 -0.09 12.38 4.91
N ALA A 100 0.89 12.39 4.00
CA ALA A 100 1.21 11.25 3.15
C ALA A 100 1.59 10.01 3.97
N PHE A 101 2.43 10.19 4.99
CA PHE A 101 2.83 9.10 5.90
C PHE A 101 1.64 8.53 6.69
N ASP A 102 0.76 9.38 7.21
CA ASP A 102 -0.44 8.94 7.93
C ASP A 102 -1.43 8.21 6.99
N GLU A 103 -1.65 8.69 5.77
CA GLU A 103 -2.50 8.00 4.77
C GLU A 103 -1.94 6.62 4.39
N VAL A 104 -0.63 6.50 4.19
CA VAL A 104 0.02 5.20 3.91
C VAL A 104 -0.10 4.26 5.11
N LYS A 105 0.05 4.76 6.34
CA LYS A 105 -0.15 3.93 7.54
C LYS A 105 -1.56 3.36 7.63
N ASP A 106 -2.57 4.17 7.36
CA ASP A 106 -3.96 3.72 7.43
C ASP A 106 -4.25 2.64 6.37
N LEU A 107 -3.78 2.84 5.13
CA LEU A 107 -3.82 1.81 4.08
C LEU A 107 -3.14 0.51 4.53
N LEU A 108 -1.94 0.60 5.10
CA LEU A 108 -1.18 -0.58 5.51
C LEU A 108 -1.84 -1.33 6.68
N LYS A 109 -2.46 -0.63 7.62
CA LYS A 109 -3.24 -1.26 8.70
C LYS A 109 -4.44 -2.03 8.16
N GLU A 110 -5.16 -1.46 7.20
CA GLU A 110 -6.30 -2.13 6.55
C GLU A 110 -5.83 -3.40 5.83
N LEU A 111 -4.75 -3.32 5.05
CA LEU A 111 -4.20 -4.46 4.33
C LEU A 111 -3.59 -5.51 5.26
N GLU A 112 -3.00 -5.13 6.39
CA GLU A 112 -2.48 -6.06 7.39
C GLU A 112 -3.63 -6.82 8.07
N ALA A 113 -4.70 -6.12 8.45
CA ALA A 113 -5.89 -6.74 9.04
C ALA A 113 -6.56 -7.74 8.08
N LEU A 114 -6.39 -7.55 6.77
CA LEU A 114 -6.85 -8.44 5.70
C LEU A 114 -5.78 -9.44 5.23
N VAL A 115 -4.61 -9.46 5.87
CA VAL A 115 -3.50 -10.41 5.62
C VAL A 115 -2.87 -10.29 4.22
N TYR A 116 -3.03 -9.14 3.55
CA TYR A 116 -2.35 -8.86 2.27
C TYR A 116 -0.92 -8.35 2.44
N VAL A 117 -0.63 -7.71 3.57
CA VAL A 117 0.71 -7.27 3.94
C VAL A 117 1.04 -7.73 5.35
N LEU A 118 2.33 -7.84 5.62
CA LEU A 118 2.88 -8.04 6.95
C LEU A 118 3.71 -6.81 7.32
N LEU A 119 3.48 -6.26 8.52
CA LEU A 119 4.27 -5.19 9.09
C LEU A 119 5.27 -5.77 10.10
N GLU A 120 6.55 -5.62 9.82
CA GLU A 120 7.66 -6.07 10.65
C GLU A 120 8.38 -4.84 11.23
N ARG A 121 8.77 -4.90 12.51
CA ARG A 121 9.52 -3.83 13.18
C ARG A 121 11.02 -4.07 13.12
#